data_AF-A0A1W0BCX7-F1
#
_entry.id   AF-A0A1W0BCX7-F1
#
_cell.length_a   1.000
_cell.length_b   1.000
_cell.length_c   1.000
_cell.angle_alpha   90.00
_cell.angle_beta   90.00
_cell.angle_gamma   90.00
#
_symmetry.space_group_name_H-M   'P 1'
#
loop_
_entity.id
_entity.type
_entity.pdbx_description
1 polymer ?
#
loop_
_entity_poly.entity_id
_entity_poly.type
_entity_poly.pdbx_seq_one_letter_code
_entity_poly.pdbx_strand_id
1 'polypeptide(L)'
;MASEDKPDRLSPADRHQYENRYIPKKLAKNEIPRTPISWQQASSFRRVQWLQGKSLERGFDVVFGLPQAGWQAERSYQYKPDERIRIDRRLERHHTPDMVARNVEIKSGSLKDRDVQQLDGYIAKLREGEKVFYYTRASKSKEHNTAAREKIAQLEREFPDQFVHKQMSERVYQRILAVGARQVARDIQQRIENDLARLPEREPSALSVEQIARDYVRDIERIKAEGRHVGIEQLRYVTEALRELAAAEQRANHDQAAADRKALGLGYHAARDLAQVQAAELEAQHIARMRALDPLRIELIAREREQLSRHTDEMARQLPTMDLVQQREQFLGLAYTLGKIQSLEREHHQEIARDVPHERAVEFLREAEATRQEIDRPVAQQIGAIGAAVERETAARERAELSRLAIEVNRERLIVQGMDPEQARAQAVVLPAPLLRDSDRGKDPRELVREIAQRDREHSLARERATEQRVARLVARGVPEDHARAVVLVQLPSPPPGQRQSSRNREAERAEARLLEQGIAPEIARAAAEGRIPEPPPVVTRGHESPGHGRELGIYRDR
;
A
#
# COMPACT_ATOMS: atom_id res chain seq x y z
N MET A 1 -9.98 -10.19 16.67
CA MET A 1 -8.66 -10.85 16.79
C MET A 1 -8.33 -10.92 18.27
N ALA A 2 -8.46 -12.10 18.88
CA ALA A 2 -8.38 -12.29 20.32
C ALA A 2 -6.90 -12.40 20.76
N SER A 3 -6.47 -11.49 21.64
CA SER A 3 -5.06 -11.32 22.03
C SER A 3 -4.37 -12.64 22.41
N GLU A 4 -3.33 -12.96 21.67
CA GLU A 4 -2.42 -14.09 21.87
C GLU A 4 -1.40 -13.85 23.00
N ASP A 5 -1.59 -12.79 23.80
CA ASP A 5 -0.55 -12.21 24.65
C ASP A 5 -0.63 -12.62 26.13
N LYS A 6 -0.93 -13.89 26.45
CA LYS A 6 -0.90 -14.38 27.84
C LYS A 6 0.01 -15.61 28.01
N PRO A 7 0.77 -15.70 29.13
CA PRO A 7 1.59 -16.88 29.42
C PRO A 7 0.76 -18.16 29.56
N ASP A 8 -0.54 -18.05 29.82
CA ASP A 8 -1.48 -19.17 29.84
C ASP A 8 -1.69 -19.85 28.48
N ARG A 9 -1.30 -19.20 27.38
CA ARG A 9 -1.32 -19.78 26.02
C ARG A 9 0.02 -20.35 25.57
N LEU A 10 1.07 -20.24 26.39
CA LEU A 10 2.33 -20.94 26.15
C LEU A 10 2.17 -22.43 26.47
N SER A 11 3.00 -23.28 25.87
CA SER A 11 3.07 -24.68 26.30
C SER A 11 3.41 -24.75 27.78
N PRO A 12 2.92 -25.74 28.56
CA PRO A 12 3.24 -25.87 29.99
C PRO A 12 4.75 -25.85 30.28
N ALA A 13 5.57 -26.39 29.38
CA ALA A 13 7.03 -26.38 29.48
C ALA A 13 7.62 -24.96 29.27
N ASP A 14 7.17 -24.25 28.22
CA ASP A 14 7.61 -22.87 27.94
C ASP A 14 7.17 -21.90 29.04
N ARG A 15 5.93 -22.08 29.51
CA ARG A 15 5.36 -21.37 30.65
C ARG A 15 6.19 -21.61 31.91
N HIS A 16 6.48 -22.86 32.25
CA HIS A 16 7.29 -23.21 33.41
C HIS A 16 8.72 -22.64 33.31
N GLN A 17 9.37 -22.74 32.16
CA GLN A 17 10.70 -22.13 31.97
C GLN A 17 10.65 -20.60 32.14
N TYR A 18 9.64 -19.95 31.56
CA TYR A 18 9.47 -18.50 31.63
C TYR A 18 9.12 -18.03 33.06
N GLU A 19 8.17 -18.68 33.72
CA GLU A 19 7.70 -18.37 35.07
C GLU A 19 8.72 -18.73 36.16
N ASN A 20 9.44 -19.87 36.05
CA ASN A 20 10.35 -20.37 37.09
C ASN A 20 11.85 -20.11 36.87
N ARG A 21 12.30 -19.69 35.67
CA ARG A 21 13.70 -19.26 35.47
C ARG A 21 13.87 -17.75 35.26
N TYR A 22 12.85 -17.06 34.74
CA TYR A 22 13.00 -15.67 34.26
C TYR A 22 12.14 -14.64 34.98
N ILE A 23 10.97 -15.01 35.52
CA ILE A 23 10.14 -14.08 36.31
C ILE A 23 10.10 -14.29 37.84
N PRO A 24 10.46 -15.45 38.43
CA PRO A 24 9.85 -15.86 39.70
C PRO A 24 10.14 -14.92 40.87
N LYS A 25 11.29 -14.24 40.90
CA LYS A 25 11.63 -13.33 42.01
C LYS A 25 10.94 -11.96 41.97
N LYS A 26 10.40 -11.54 40.81
CA LYS A 26 9.75 -10.21 40.66
C LYS A 26 8.23 -10.29 40.67
N LEU A 27 7.64 -11.37 40.15
CA LEU A 27 6.20 -11.62 40.28
C LEU A 27 5.82 -11.89 41.74
N ALA A 28 6.61 -12.73 42.44
CA ALA A 28 6.40 -13.01 43.87
C ALA A 28 6.55 -11.78 44.79
N LYS A 29 7.12 -10.68 44.28
CA LYS A 29 7.30 -9.41 44.99
C LYS A 29 6.38 -8.29 44.50
N ASN A 30 5.42 -8.55 43.61
CA ASN A 30 4.62 -7.51 42.93
C ASN A 30 5.46 -6.41 42.24
N GLU A 31 6.71 -6.70 41.85
CA GLU A 31 7.64 -5.77 41.19
C GLU A 31 7.49 -5.81 39.66
N ILE A 32 6.27 -5.94 39.14
CA ILE A 32 6.02 -5.65 37.73
C ILE A 32 5.90 -4.13 37.61
N PRO A 33 6.67 -3.45 36.75
CA PRO A 33 6.42 -2.04 36.48
C PRO A 33 4.96 -1.85 36.04
N ARG A 34 4.32 -0.72 36.40
CA ARG A 34 2.94 -0.35 35.99
C ARG A 34 2.74 -0.25 34.46
N THR A 35 3.80 -0.50 33.69
CA THR A 35 3.85 -0.61 32.22
C THR A 35 4.99 -1.56 31.87
N PRO A 36 4.82 -2.51 30.93
CA PRO A 36 3.98 -2.39 29.74
C PRO A 36 2.58 -3.02 29.86
N ILE A 37 1.69 -2.64 28.95
CA ILE A 37 0.25 -2.94 28.96
C ILE A 37 -0.03 -4.41 28.55
N SER A 38 0.96 -5.13 27.97
CA SER A 38 0.86 -6.55 27.62
C SER A 38 2.11 -7.39 27.96
N TRP A 39 1.93 -8.71 28.04
CA TRP A 39 2.99 -9.68 28.30
C TRP A 39 4.11 -9.66 27.26
N GLN A 40 3.74 -9.52 25.98
CA GLN A 40 4.67 -9.47 24.86
C GLN A 40 5.59 -8.25 24.96
N GLN A 41 5.05 -7.11 25.37
CA GLN A 41 5.82 -5.89 25.61
C GLN A 41 6.76 -6.06 26.82
N ALA A 42 6.31 -6.69 27.91
CA ALA A 42 7.14 -6.94 29.10
C ALA A 42 8.31 -7.89 28.81
N SER A 43 8.06 -8.97 28.06
CA SER A 43 9.06 -9.92 27.59
C SER A 43 10.08 -9.24 26.67
N SER A 44 9.60 -8.43 25.73
CA SER A 44 10.46 -7.68 24.80
C SER A 44 11.33 -6.66 25.54
N PHE A 45 10.77 -5.91 26.49
CA PHE A 45 11.52 -4.95 27.31
C PHE A 45 12.63 -5.64 28.12
N ARG A 46 12.33 -6.76 28.78
CA ARG A 46 13.35 -7.53 29.53
C ARG A 46 14.42 -8.08 28.61
N ARG A 47 14.04 -8.59 27.45
CA ARG A 47 14.97 -9.08 26.43
C ARG A 47 15.91 -7.97 25.96
N VAL A 48 15.39 -6.77 25.69
CA VAL A 48 16.21 -5.61 25.31
C VAL A 48 17.21 -5.25 26.42
N GLN A 49 16.77 -5.21 27.68
CA GLN A 49 17.67 -4.95 28.81
C GLN A 49 18.76 -6.03 28.95
N TRP A 50 18.39 -7.29 28.79
CA TRP A 50 19.33 -8.40 28.85
C TRP A 50 20.34 -8.34 27.70
N LEU A 51 19.89 -8.11 26.46
CA LEU A 51 20.75 -7.93 25.29
C LEU A 51 21.67 -6.72 25.44
N GLN A 52 21.18 -5.61 25.99
CA GLN A 52 22.00 -4.43 26.26
C GLN A 52 23.10 -4.73 27.29
N GLY A 53 22.76 -5.43 28.39
CA GLY A 53 23.75 -5.86 29.39
C GLY A 53 24.80 -6.78 28.77
N LYS A 54 24.37 -7.79 28.01
CA LYS A 54 25.28 -8.71 27.31
C LYS A 54 26.14 -8.03 26.26
N SER A 55 25.58 -7.08 25.53
CA SER A 55 26.30 -6.26 24.55
C SER A 55 27.37 -5.43 25.25
N LEU A 56 27.08 -4.85 26.43
CA LEU A 56 28.10 -4.12 27.16
C LEU A 56 29.22 -5.03 27.67
N GLU A 57 28.88 -6.17 28.29
CA GLU A 57 29.86 -7.19 28.74
C GLU A 57 30.77 -7.63 27.59
N ARG A 58 30.19 -8.01 26.44
CA ARG A 58 30.95 -8.41 25.24
C ARG A 58 31.75 -7.26 24.63
N GLY A 59 31.21 -6.04 24.68
CA GLY A 59 31.91 -4.86 24.21
C GLY A 59 33.19 -4.62 24.99
N PHE A 60 33.17 -4.81 26.31
CA PHE A 60 34.36 -4.74 27.14
C PHE A 60 35.39 -5.82 26.78
N ASP A 61 34.92 -7.06 26.57
CA ASP A 61 35.80 -8.16 26.14
C ASP A 61 36.58 -7.80 24.87
N VAL A 62 35.89 -7.24 23.87
CA VAL A 62 36.48 -6.91 22.57
C VAL A 62 37.35 -5.66 22.65
N VAL A 63 36.86 -4.58 23.26
CA VAL A 63 37.58 -3.28 23.28
C VAL A 63 38.86 -3.35 24.10
N PHE A 64 38.85 -4.11 25.20
CA PHE A 64 40.01 -4.25 26.08
C PHE A 64 40.78 -5.57 25.88
N GLY A 65 40.36 -6.42 24.95
CA GLY A 65 40.98 -7.73 24.70
C GLY A 65 41.02 -8.61 25.96
N LEU A 66 39.97 -8.55 26.78
CA LEU A 66 39.96 -9.17 28.12
C LEU A 66 40.19 -10.69 28.03
N PRO A 67 39.50 -11.46 27.15
CA PRO A 67 39.75 -12.90 27.06
C PRO A 67 41.18 -13.24 26.64
N GLN A 68 41.75 -12.48 25.69
CA GLN A 68 43.13 -12.70 25.21
C GLN A 68 44.16 -12.40 26.29
N ALA A 69 43.85 -11.46 27.19
CA ALA A 69 44.66 -11.15 28.37
C ALA A 69 44.40 -12.10 29.56
N GLY A 70 43.65 -13.19 29.38
CA GLY A 70 43.41 -14.21 30.41
C GLY A 70 42.29 -13.88 31.40
N TRP A 71 41.48 -12.84 31.14
CA TRP A 71 40.34 -12.53 32.00
C TRP A 71 39.23 -13.57 31.83
N GLN A 72 38.75 -14.09 32.96
CA GLN A 72 37.69 -15.07 33.01
C GLN A 72 36.34 -14.38 33.23
N ALA A 73 35.31 -14.87 32.53
CA ALA A 73 33.95 -14.38 32.65
C ALA A 73 33.24 -14.92 33.90
N GLU A 74 32.49 -14.04 34.57
CA GLU A 74 31.47 -14.34 35.58
C GLU A 74 31.88 -15.34 36.68
N ARG A 75 32.36 -14.81 37.81
CA ARG A 75 32.69 -15.63 38.99
C ARG A 75 31.90 -15.21 40.21
N SER A 76 31.24 -16.18 40.85
CA SER A 76 30.47 -15.95 42.07
C SER A 76 31.34 -16.24 43.29
N TYR A 77 31.30 -15.33 44.26
CA TYR A 77 32.01 -15.43 45.54
C TYR A 77 31.06 -15.33 46.69
N GLN A 78 31.19 -16.26 47.62
CA GLN A 78 30.54 -16.16 48.91
C GLN A 78 31.34 -15.21 49.80
N TYR A 79 30.68 -14.21 50.37
CA TYR A 79 31.32 -13.25 51.28
C TYR A 79 30.67 -13.22 52.68
N LYS A 80 29.47 -13.78 52.82
CA LYS A 80 28.83 -14.15 54.10
C LYS A 80 28.16 -15.54 53.97
N PRO A 81 27.74 -16.19 55.08
CA PRO A 81 27.13 -17.53 55.03
C PRO A 81 26.03 -17.70 53.98
N ASP A 82 25.18 -16.68 53.77
CA ASP A 82 24.09 -16.74 52.77
C ASP A 82 24.20 -15.69 51.65
N GLU A 83 25.29 -14.91 51.60
CA GLU A 83 25.43 -13.82 50.63
C GLU A 83 26.57 -14.08 49.64
N ARG A 84 26.26 -13.90 48.35
CA ARG A 84 27.21 -14.03 47.24
C ARG A 84 27.25 -12.76 46.40
N ILE A 85 28.45 -12.34 46.02
CA ILE A 85 28.65 -11.37 44.95
C ILE A 85 28.98 -12.10 43.65
N ARG A 86 28.58 -11.52 42.53
CA ARG A 86 28.93 -12.00 41.19
C ARG A 86 29.84 -10.96 40.54
N ILE A 87 31.07 -11.34 40.24
CA ILE A 87 32.04 -10.45 39.59
C ILE A 87 31.94 -10.65 38.08
N ASP A 88 31.90 -9.56 37.31
CA ASP A 88 31.75 -9.64 35.86
C ASP A 88 32.98 -10.26 35.17
N ARG A 89 34.19 -9.80 35.52
CA ARG A 89 35.45 -10.40 35.04
C ARG A 89 36.49 -10.49 36.14
N ARG A 90 37.29 -11.55 36.10
CA ARG A 90 38.44 -11.72 36.99
C ARG A 90 39.70 -12.12 36.25
N LEU A 91 40.81 -11.55 36.67
CA LEU A 91 42.15 -11.97 36.31
C LEU A 91 42.85 -12.51 37.55
N GLU A 92 43.31 -13.76 37.48
CA GLU A 92 43.99 -14.41 38.60
C GLU A 92 45.39 -13.84 38.83
N ARG A 93 45.89 -14.02 40.06
CA ARG A 93 47.18 -13.48 40.54
C ARG A 93 48.35 -13.82 39.62
N HIS A 94 48.40 -15.04 39.09
CA HIS A 94 49.50 -15.51 38.25
C HIS A 94 49.49 -14.92 36.83
N HIS A 95 48.40 -14.25 36.44
CA HIS A 95 48.29 -13.55 35.16
C HIS A 95 48.59 -12.05 35.27
N THR A 96 48.93 -11.54 36.46
CA THR A 96 49.22 -10.12 36.67
C THR A 96 50.70 -9.88 37.01
N PRO A 97 51.32 -8.79 36.50
CA PRO A 97 52.72 -8.49 36.78
C PRO A 97 53.03 -8.24 38.28
N ASP A 98 52.04 -7.78 39.03
CA ASP A 98 52.13 -7.46 40.46
C ASP A 98 51.69 -8.63 41.36
N MET A 99 51.38 -9.81 40.81
CA MET A 99 50.90 -10.99 41.55
C MET A 99 49.61 -10.74 42.38
N VAL A 100 48.87 -9.69 42.02
CA VAL A 100 47.62 -9.29 42.67
C VAL A 100 46.44 -9.62 41.76
N ALA A 101 45.41 -10.27 42.31
CA ALA A 101 44.20 -10.59 41.54
C ALA A 101 43.45 -9.31 41.21
N ARG A 102 42.87 -9.26 40.02
CA ARG A 102 42.13 -8.09 39.53
C ARG A 102 40.70 -8.47 39.19
N ASN A 103 39.77 -7.63 39.59
CA ASN A 103 38.35 -7.81 39.34
C ASN A 103 37.84 -6.60 38.55
N VAL A 104 36.94 -6.82 37.59
CA VAL A 104 36.26 -5.76 36.83
C VAL A 104 34.77 -5.92 37.05
N GLU A 105 34.11 -4.80 37.32
CA GLU A 105 32.66 -4.69 37.46
C GLU A 105 32.15 -3.58 36.55
N ILE A 106 31.06 -3.82 35.83
CA ILE A 106 30.53 -2.90 34.82
C ILE A 106 29.05 -2.61 35.09
N LYS A 107 28.71 -1.33 35.28
CA LYS A 107 27.33 -0.87 35.52
C LYS A 107 26.88 0.14 34.46
N SER A 108 25.84 -0.24 33.71
CA SER A 108 25.26 0.55 32.62
C SER A 108 24.13 1.49 33.05
N GLY A 109 23.47 1.19 34.18
CA GLY A 109 22.30 1.89 34.70
C GLY A 109 22.58 2.61 36.03
N SER A 110 21.51 3.11 36.65
CA SER A 110 21.56 3.60 38.02
C SER A 110 21.81 2.45 39.00
N LEU A 111 22.66 2.70 40.00
CA LEU A 111 22.98 1.73 41.04
C LEU A 111 21.79 1.57 42.01
N LYS A 112 21.39 0.31 42.22
CA LYS A 112 20.28 -0.11 43.08
C LYS A 112 20.82 -0.72 44.38
N ASP A 113 19.92 -1.04 45.31
CA ASP A 113 20.31 -1.60 46.61
C ASP A 113 21.11 -2.91 46.50
N ARG A 114 20.81 -3.73 45.48
CA ARG A 114 21.63 -4.91 45.14
C ARG A 114 23.07 -4.54 44.78
N ASP A 115 23.27 -3.44 44.06
CA ASP A 115 24.61 -3.00 43.67
C ASP A 115 25.39 -2.47 44.89
N VAL A 116 24.71 -1.92 45.90
CA VAL A 116 25.31 -1.56 47.19
C VAL A 116 25.80 -2.81 47.94
N GLN A 117 24.98 -3.87 48.01
CA GLN A 117 25.42 -5.16 48.60
C GLN A 117 26.63 -5.74 47.88
N GLN A 118 26.71 -5.54 46.56
CA GLN A 118 27.84 -5.99 45.78
C GLN A 118 29.12 -5.18 46.10
N LEU A 119 28.99 -3.87 46.30
CA LEU A 119 30.09 -3.02 46.79
C LEU A 119 30.55 -3.42 48.20
N ASP A 120 29.63 -3.81 49.09
CA ASP A 120 29.98 -4.35 50.41
C ASP A 120 30.79 -5.65 50.31
N GLY A 121 30.41 -6.55 49.39
CA GLY A 121 31.19 -7.76 49.14
C GLY A 121 32.58 -7.48 48.57
N TYR A 122 32.76 -6.38 47.81
CA TYR A 122 34.08 -5.98 47.32
C TYR A 122 35.04 -5.55 48.44
N ILE A 123 34.54 -5.06 49.59
CA ILE A 123 35.38 -4.75 50.76
C ILE A 123 36.21 -5.96 51.18
N ALA A 124 35.61 -7.17 51.19
CA ALA A 124 36.33 -8.39 51.53
C ALA A 124 37.49 -8.67 50.57
N LYS A 125 37.29 -8.43 49.26
CA LYS A 125 38.32 -8.63 48.23
C LYS A 125 39.43 -7.59 48.28
N LEU A 126 39.08 -6.33 48.53
CA LEU A 126 40.07 -5.28 48.72
C LEU A 126 40.94 -5.56 49.96
N ARG A 127 40.34 -6.03 51.07
CA ARG A 127 41.06 -6.46 52.28
C ARG A 127 41.95 -7.68 52.06
N GLU A 128 41.59 -8.59 51.15
CA GLU A 128 42.43 -9.72 50.73
C GLU A 128 43.63 -9.29 49.84
N GLY A 129 43.78 -7.99 49.56
CA GLY A 129 44.85 -7.45 48.73
C GLY A 129 44.48 -7.31 47.25
N GLU A 130 43.27 -7.70 46.83
CA GLU A 130 42.87 -7.69 45.41
C GLU A 130 42.54 -6.28 44.90
N LYS A 131 42.65 -6.07 43.58
CA LYS A 131 42.25 -4.83 42.92
C LYS A 131 40.86 -4.96 42.29
N VAL A 132 40.07 -3.89 42.33
CA VAL A 132 38.73 -3.80 41.76
C VAL A 132 38.66 -2.58 40.86
N PHE A 133 38.39 -2.80 39.57
CA PHE A 133 38.10 -1.76 38.60
C PHE A 133 36.58 -1.68 38.41
N TYR A 134 35.99 -0.59 38.90
CA TYR A 134 34.55 -0.38 38.86
C TYR A 134 34.22 0.62 37.76
N TYR A 135 33.50 0.21 36.73
CA TYR A 135 33.12 1.08 35.61
C TYR A 135 31.64 1.44 35.67
N THR A 136 31.31 2.73 35.71
CA THR A 136 29.92 3.21 35.65
C THR A 136 29.69 4.12 34.45
N ARG A 137 28.44 4.22 33.98
CA ARG A 137 28.07 5.19 32.95
C ARG A 137 27.94 6.60 33.55
N ALA A 138 28.69 7.56 33.03
CA ALA A 138 28.74 8.93 33.57
C ALA A 138 27.36 9.62 33.57
N SER A 139 26.55 9.42 32.52
CA SER A 139 25.20 10.02 32.45
C SER A 139 24.24 9.48 33.52
N LYS A 140 24.57 8.38 34.20
CA LYS A 140 23.76 7.76 35.26
C LYS A 140 24.28 8.01 36.67
N SER A 141 25.44 8.65 36.82
CA SER A 141 26.06 8.91 38.14
C SER A 141 25.17 9.75 39.05
N LYS A 142 24.50 10.77 38.50
CA LYS A 142 23.55 11.64 39.20
C LYS A 142 22.22 10.96 39.55
N GLU A 143 21.96 9.76 39.02
CA GLU A 143 20.77 8.94 39.31
C GLU A 143 21.08 7.80 40.32
N HIS A 144 22.33 7.64 40.75
CA HIS A 144 22.68 6.64 41.77
C HIS A 144 22.04 6.99 43.12
N ASN A 145 21.55 5.99 43.84
CA ASN A 145 21.09 6.15 45.22
C ASN A 145 22.23 6.75 46.09
N THR A 146 21.90 7.63 47.04
CA THR A 146 22.81 8.23 48.03
C THR A 146 23.71 7.18 48.68
N ALA A 147 23.14 6.05 49.13
CA ALA A 147 23.90 4.96 49.75
C ALA A 147 25.00 4.39 48.83
N ALA A 148 24.73 4.28 47.53
CA ALA A 148 25.71 3.80 46.56
C ALA A 148 26.84 4.82 46.33
N ARG A 149 26.53 6.12 46.33
CA ARG A 149 27.54 7.18 46.20
C ARG A 149 28.44 7.25 47.42
N GLU A 150 27.85 7.21 48.61
CA GLU A 150 28.58 7.20 49.88
C GLU A 150 29.50 5.98 49.96
N LYS A 151 29.00 4.80 49.56
CA LYS A 151 29.80 3.56 49.54
C LYS A 151 30.97 3.63 48.56
N ILE A 152 30.77 4.16 47.35
CA ILE A 152 31.87 4.36 46.39
C ILE A 152 32.92 5.32 46.96
N ALA A 153 32.49 6.48 47.48
CA ALA A 153 33.40 7.46 48.06
C ALA A 153 34.14 6.92 49.30
N GLN A 154 33.50 6.04 50.07
CA GLN A 154 34.14 5.30 51.16
C GLN A 154 35.24 4.38 50.63
N LEU A 155 34.95 3.55 49.62
CA LEU A 155 35.90 2.61 49.04
C LEU A 155 37.10 3.30 48.39
N GLU A 156 36.89 4.41 47.68
CA GLU A 156 37.98 5.21 47.11
C GLU A 156 38.92 5.79 48.18
N ARG A 157 38.38 6.12 49.36
CA ARG A 157 39.15 6.67 50.48
C ARG A 157 39.89 5.59 51.27
N GLU A 158 39.23 4.46 51.54
CA GLU A 158 39.80 3.37 52.33
C GLU A 158 40.80 2.53 51.52
N PHE A 159 40.62 2.41 50.21
CA PHE A 159 41.41 1.54 49.33
C PHE A 159 41.87 2.26 48.06
N PRO A 160 42.59 3.40 48.14
CA PRO A 160 42.86 4.28 46.98
C PRO A 160 43.64 3.61 45.84
N ASP A 161 44.55 2.69 46.16
CA ASP A 161 45.38 1.99 45.17
C ASP A 161 44.76 0.66 44.67
N GLN A 162 43.68 0.22 45.31
CA GLN A 162 43.04 -1.06 45.04
C GLN A 162 41.64 -0.92 44.44
N PHE A 163 40.87 0.09 44.83
CA PHE A 163 39.55 0.37 44.28
C PHE A 163 39.62 1.54 43.29
N VAL A 164 39.49 1.23 42.00
CA VAL A 164 39.58 2.21 40.93
C VAL A 164 38.21 2.39 40.29
N HIS A 165 37.51 3.47 40.63
CA HIS A 165 36.25 3.85 40.00
C HIS A 165 36.48 4.69 38.75
N LYS A 166 35.90 4.29 37.62
CA LYS A 166 35.96 5.03 36.35
C LYS A 166 34.57 5.27 35.79
N GLN A 167 34.28 6.53 35.49
CA GLN A 167 33.04 6.92 34.82
C GLN A 167 33.26 6.98 33.30
N MET A 168 32.56 6.13 32.56
CA MET A 168 32.57 6.12 31.11
C MET A 168 31.75 7.30 30.57
N SER A 169 32.35 8.13 29.72
CA SER A 169 31.59 9.12 28.96
C SER A 169 30.58 8.45 28.03
N GLU A 170 29.53 9.17 27.64
CA GLU A 170 28.48 8.62 26.78
C GLU A 170 29.05 8.11 25.44
N ARG A 171 30.03 8.83 24.88
CA ARG A 171 30.73 8.42 23.64
C ARG A 171 31.45 7.07 23.81
N VAL A 172 32.14 6.86 24.94
CA VAL A 172 32.84 5.61 25.24
C VAL A 172 31.84 4.48 25.45
N TYR A 173 30.80 4.71 26.24
CA TYR A 173 29.74 3.75 26.49
C TYR A 173 29.08 3.28 25.19
N GLN A 174 28.67 4.20 24.31
CA GLN A 174 28.04 3.86 23.03
C GLN A 174 28.98 3.08 22.10
N ARG A 175 30.27 3.42 22.06
CA ARG A 175 31.26 2.67 21.28
C ARG A 175 31.40 1.23 21.77
N ILE A 176 31.53 1.04 23.08
CA ILE A 176 31.62 -0.30 23.70
C ILE A 176 30.34 -1.08 23.39
N LEU A 177 29.17 -0.47 23.60
CA LEU A 177 27.87 -1.10 23.36
C LEU A 177 27.69 -1.53 21.89
N ALA A 178 28.06 -0.67 20.93
CA ALA A 178 27.94 -0.97 19.50
C ALA A 178 28.85 -2.11 19.06
N VAL A 179 30.10 -2.14 19.52
CA VAL A 179 31.05 -3.23 19.26
C VAL A 179 30.51 -4.54 19.84
N GLY A 180 30.03 -4.50 21.08
CA GLY A 180 29.50 -5.68 21.74
C GLY A 180 28.17 -6.16 21.16
N ALA A 181 27.30 -5.26 20.68
CA ALA A 181 26.07 -5.64 19.99
C ALA A 181 26.36 -6.43 18.70
N ARG A 182 27.38 -6.04 17.93
CA ARG A 182 27.84 -6.81 16.76
C ARG A 182 28.35 -8.19 17.17
N GLN A 183 29.09 -8.30 18.28
CA GLN A 183 29.57 -9.59 18.75
C GLN A 183 28.44 -10.47 19.30
N VAL A 184 27.49 -9.91 20.04
CA VAL A 184 26.29 -10.64 20.51
C VAL A 184 25.46 -11.14 19.33
N ALA A 185 25.31 -10.35 18.27
CA ALA A 185 24.63 -10.79 17.05
C ALA A 185 25.34 -12.00 16.42
N ARG A 186 26.68 -11.98 16.34
CA ARG A 186 27.47 -13.14 15.88
C ARG A 186 27.31 -14.36 16.78
N ASP A 187 27.37 -14.18 18.10
CA ASP A 187 27.18 -15.26 19.08
C ASP A 187 25.77 -15.89 19.00
N ILE A 188 24.74 -15.07 18.70
CA ILE A 188 23.37 -15.54 18.47
C ILE A 188 23.30 -16.30 17.15
N GLN A 189 23.86 -15.75 16.07
CA GLN A 189 23.88 -16.39 14.76
C GLN A 189 24.59 -17.76 14.79
N GLN A 190 25.78 -17.82 15.38
CA GLN A 190 26.52 -19.08 15.55
C GLN A 190 25.72 -20.11 16.36
N ARG A 191 24.97 -19.67 17.36
CA ARG A 191 24.11 -20.56 18.15
C ARG A 191 22.95 -21.09 17.33
N ILE A 192 22.31 -20.23 16.53
CA ILE A 192 21.25 -20.63 15.61
C ILE A 192 21.77 -21.66 14.60
N GLU A 193 22.95 -21.42 14.02
CA GLU A 193 23.62 -22.37 13.12
C GLU A 193 23.90 -23.72 13.81
N ASN A 194 24.42 -23.68 15.04
CA ASN A 194 24.66 -24.89 15.83
C ASN A 194 23.35 -25.62 16.18
N ASP A 195 22.28 -24.90 16.48
CA ASP A 195 20.97 -25.48 16.79
C ASP A 195 20.34 -26.10 15.53
N LEU A 196 20.46 -25.46 14.37
CA LEU A 196 20.03 -25.99 13.08
C LEU A 196 20.81 -27.24 12.68
N ALA A 197 22.12 -27.28 12.91
CA ALA A 197 22.97 -28.44 12.61
C ALA A 197 22.64 -29.69 13.45
N ARG A 198 21.84 -29.55 14.52
CA ARG A 198 21.36 -30.68 15.33
C ARG A 198 20.11 -31.32 14.75
N LEU A 199 19.47 -30.68 13.79
CA LEU A 199 18.36 -31.27 13.04
C LEU A 199 18.91 -32.33 12.07
N PRO A 200 18.22 -33.45 11.88
CA PRO A 200 18.63 -34.45 10.91
C PRO A 200 18.62 -33.84 9.50
N GLU A 201 19.69 -34.08 8.72
CA GLU A 201 19.72 -33.75 7.30
C GLU A 201 18.57 -34.47 6.58
N ARG A 202 17.87 -33.74 5.72
CA ARG A 202 16.78 -34.28 4.89
C ARG A 202 17.14 -34.06 3.44
N GLU A 203 16.85 -35.06 2.61
CA GLU A 203 17.00 -34.91 1.16
C GLU A 203 16.03 -33.83 0.66
N PRO A 204 16.48 -32.91 -0.21
CA PRO A 204 15.60 -31.95 -0.84
C PRO A 204 14.55 -32.69 -1.68
N SER A 205 13.31 -32.17 -1.70
CA SER A 205 12.26 -32.72 -2.56
C SER A 205 12.73 -32.75 -4.01
N ALA A 206 12.66 -33.92 -4.65
CA ALA A 206 13.09 -34.11 -6.05
C ALA A 206 12.22 -33.32 -7.06
N LEU A 207 11.01 -32.92 -6.66
CA LEU A 207 10.09 -32.10 -7.45
C LEU A 207 9.74 -30.86 -6.63
N SER A 208 10.35 -29.72 -6.97
CA SER A 208 10.01 -28.42 -6.42
C SER A 208 9.20 -27.61 -7.44
N VAL A 209 8.32 -26.72 -6.97
CA VAL A 209 7.60 -25.77 -7.85
C VAL A 209 8.55 -25.02 -8.78
N GLU A 210 9.72 -24.60 -8.29
CA GLU A 210 10.73 -23.92 -9.10
C GLU A 210 11.21 -24.77 -10.28
N GLN A 211 11.47 -26.05 -10.05
CA GLN A 211 11.95 -26.95 -11.09
C GLN A 211 10.85 -27.19 -12.14
N ILE A 212 9.62 -27.45 -11.69
CA ILE A 212 8.47 -27.66 -12.58
C ILE A 212 8.23 -26.40 -13.42
N ALA A 213 8.30 -25.21 -12.82
CA ALA A 213 8.15 -23.94 -13.52
C ALA A 213 9.20 -23.77 -14.61
N ARG A 214 10.49 -23.99 -14.28
CA ARG A 214 11.60 -23.87 -15.25
C ARG A 214 11.47 -24.87 -16.38
N ASP A 215 11.13 -26.13 -16.08
CA ASP A 215 10.93 -27.16 -17.10
C ASP A 215 9.77 -26.80 -18.03
N TYR A 216 8.68 -26.25 -17.49
CA TYR A 216 7.54 -25.82 -18.29
C TYR A 216 7.85 -24.60 -19.16
N VAL A 217 8.62 -23.63 -18.67
CA VAL A 217 9.13 -22.49 -19.48
C VAL A 217 9.96 -23.01 -20.66
N ARG A 218 10.89 -23.92 -20.39
CA ARG A 218 11.72 -24.55 -21.45
C ARG A 218 10.86 -25.30 -22.47
N ASP A 219 9.81 -25.98 -22.02
CA ASP A 219 8.88 -26.66 -22.91
C ASP A 219 8.09 -25.68 -23.78
N ILE A 220 7.65 -24.54 -23.25
CA ILE A 220 7.00 -23.47 -24.04
C ILE A 220 7.96 -22.92 -25.10
N GLU A 221 9.20 -22.64 -24.73
CA GLU A 221 10.23 -22.14 -25.64
C GLU A 221 10.50 -23.14 -26.78
N ARG A 222 10.60 -24.44 -26.46
CA ARG A 222 10.74 -25.51 -27.45
C ARG A 222 9.52 -25.58 -28.38
N ILE A 223 8.31 -25.59 -27.82
CA ILE A 223 7.06 -25.63 -28.58
C ILE A 223 6.98 -24.43 -29.55
N LYS A 224 7.38 -23.24 -29.08
CA LYS A 224 7.45 -22.02 -29.88
C LYS A 224 8.48 -22.12 -31.01
N ALA A 225 9.65 -22.69 -30.75
CA ALA A 225 10.68 -22.94 -31.77
C ALA A 225 10.20 -23.91 -32.87
N GLU A 226 9.31 -24.84 -32.52
CA GLU A 226 8.68 -25.77 -33.46
C GLU A 226 7.46 -25.17 -34.20
N GLY A 227 7.18 -23.88 -34.03
CA GLY A 227 6.05 -23.19 -34.67
C GLY A 227 4.68 -23.58 -34.11
N ARG A 228 4.64 -24.25 -32.95
CA ARG A 228 3.42 -24.64 -32.25
C ARG A 228 3.13 -23.64 -31.12
N HIS A 229 1.87 -23.59 -30.68
CA HIS A 229 1.45 -22.71 -29.59
C HIS A 229 0.77 -23.48 -28.48
N VAL A 230 1.20 -23.23 -27.24
CA VAL A 230 0.46 -23.62 -26.02
C VAL A 230 -0.83 -22.79 -25.92
N GLY A 231 -1.96 -23.35 -25.47
CA GLY A 231 -3.19 -22.57 -25.31
C GLY A 231 -3.09 -21.54 -24.17
N ILE A 232 -3.77 -20.39 -24.29
CA ILE A 232 -3.87 -19.38 -23.21
C ILE A 232 -4.48 -20.00 -21.95
N GLU A 233 -5.55 -20.79 -22.08
CA GLU A 233 -6.19 -21.47 -20.96
C GLU A 233 -5.27 -22.49 -20.28
N GLN A 234 -4.40 -23.15 -21.05
CA GLN A 234 -3.40 -24.06 -20.48
C GLN A 234 -2.34 -23.28 -19.68
N LEU A 235 -1.89 -22.12 -20.18
CA LEU A 235 -0.97 -21.24 -19.46
C LEU A 235 -1.59 -20.66 -18.18
N ARG A 236 -2.87 -20.26 -18.23
CA ARG A 236 -3.64 -19.83 -17.06
C ARG A 236 -3.67 -20.91 -16.00
N TYR A 237 -4.12 -22.11 -16.39
CA TYR A 237 -4.22 -23.26 -15.50
C TYR A 237 -2.88 -23.60 -14.84
N VAL A 238 -1.80 -23.69 -15.62
CA VAL A 238 -0.47 -24.04 -15.08
C VAL A 238 0.05 -22.95 -14.15
N THR A 239 -0.11 -21.67 -14.51
CA THR A 239 0.32 -20.56 -13.65
C THR A 239 -0.44 -20.56 -12.32
N GLU A 240 -1.75 -20.78 -12.34
CA GLU A 240 -2.59 -20.85 -11.14
C GLU A 240 -2.24 -22.07 -10.28
N ALA A 241 -2.15 -23.26 -10.88
CA ALA A 241 -1.81 -24.49 -10.18
C ALA A 241 -0.43 -24.43 -9.51
N LEU A 242 0.57 -23.84 -10.17
CA LEU A 242 1.91 -23.67 -9.59
C LEU A 242 1.92 -22.66 -8.44
N ARG A 243 1.08 -21.61 -8.49
CA ARG A 243 0.91 -20.68 -7.36
C ARG A 243 0.25 -21.34 -6.16
N GLU A 244 -0.80 -22.13 -6.40
CA GLU A 244 -1.46 -22.90 -5.33
C GLU A 244 -0.50 -23.90 -4.69
N LEU A 245 0.30 -24.59 -5.52
CA LEU A 245 1.31 -25.53 -5.03
C LEU A 245 2.42 -24.80 -4.24
N ALA A 246 2.88 -23.62 -4.68
CA ALA A 246 3.85 -22.80 -3.95
C ALA A 246 3.32 -22.39 -2.57
N ALA A 247 2.04 -22.03 -2.48
CA ALA A 247 1.39 -21.69 -1.22
C ALA A 247 1.21 -22.93 -0.31
N ALA A 248 0.90 -24.10 -0.87
CA ALA A 248 0.83 -25.35 -0.13
C ALA A 248 2.20 -25.77 0.42
N GLU A 249 3.26 -25.70 -0.39
CA GLU A 249 4.64 -25.95 0.04
C GLU A 249 5.08 -24.98 1.14
N GLN A 250 4.70 -23.69 1.05
CA GLN A 250 5.01 -22.72 2.11
C GLN A 250 4.37 -23.11 3.45
N ARG A 251 3.10 -23.54 3.44
CA ARG A 251 2.41 -24.02 4.66
C ARG A 251 3.09 -25.27 5.23
N ALA A 252 3.37 -26.25 4.38
CA ALA A 252 4.08 -27.46 4.79
C ALA A 252 5.44 -27.15 5.42
N ASN A 253 6.20 -26.21 4.84
CA ASN A 253 7.48 -25.79 5.39
C ASN A 253 7.34 -25.06 6.73
N HIS A 254 6.28 -24.25 6.92
CA HIS A 254 6.00 -23.62 8.21
C HIS A 254 5.67 -24.64 9.31
N ASP A 255 4.83 -25.64 8.99
CA ASP A 255 4.48 -26.73 9.89
C ASP A 255 5.72 -27.55 10.26
N GLN A 256 6.56 -27.83 9.27
CA GLN A 256 7.82 -28.56 9.46
C GLN A 256 8.79 -27.76 10.34
N ALA A 257 8.97 -26.47 10.08
CA ALA A 257 9.82 -25.61 10.90
C ALA A 257 9.31 -25.54 12.35
N ALA A 258 7.99 -25.56 12.57
CA ALA A 258 7.41 -25.64 13.91
C ALA A 258 7.73 -26.98 14.60
N ALA A 259 7.62 -28.10 13.88
CA ALA A 259 7.99 -29.42 14.40
C ALA A 259 9.49 -29.50 14.73
N ASP A 260 10.35 -28.95 13.88
CA ASP A 260 11.81 -28.94 14.06
C ASP A 260 12.20 -28.12 15.30
N ARG A 261 11.60 -26.94 15.49
CA ARG A 261 11.80 -26.15 16.72
C ARG A 261 11.39 -26.91 17.98
N LYS A 262 10.28 -27.65 17.92
CA LYS A 262 9.81 -28.47 19.04
C LYS A 262 10.78 -29.63 19.33
N ALA A 263 11.33 -30.26 18.30
CA ALA A 263 12.29 -31.36 18.42
C ALA A 263 13.60 -30.93 19.09
N LEU A 264 14.05 -29.69 18.86
CA LEU A 264 15.28 -29.16 19.45
C LEU A 264 15.18 -28.87 20.96
N GLY A 265 13.98 -28.82 21.53
CA GLY A 265 13.78 -28.59 22.97
C GLY A 265 14.38 -27.28 23.47
N LEU A 266 14.46 -26.25 22.62
CA LEU A 266 15.08 -24.97 22.93
C LEU A 266 14.27 -24.20 23.98
N GLY A 267 14.96 -23.40 24.80
CA GLY A 267 14.28 -22.47 25.69
C GLY A 267 13.64 -21.30 24.93
N TYR A 268 12.65 -20.64 25.55
CA TYR A 268 11.78 -19.63 24.92
C TYR A 268 12.47 -18.61 23.98
N HIS A 269 13.55 -17.95 24.43
CA HIS A 269 14.23 -16.95 23.61
C HIS A 269 15.02 -17.55 22.45
N ALA A 270 15.67 -18.70 22.64
CA ALA A 270 16.38 -19.40 21.57
C ALA A 270 15.40 -19.96 20.53
N ALA A 271 14.26 -20.52 20.98
CA ALA A 271 13.17 -20.94 20.10
C ALA A 271 12.60 -19.77 19.29
N ARG A 272 12.45 -18.60 19.91
CA ARG A 272 11.99 -17.37 19.24
C ARG A 272 12.99 -16.84 18.22
N ASP A 273 14.28 -16.88 18.51
CA ASP A 273 15.33 -16.44 17.59
C ASP A 273 15.42 -17.34 16.38
N LEU A 274 15.39 -18.64 16.61
CA LEU A 274 15.33 -19.63 15.55
C LEU A 274 14.05 -19.47 14.70
N ALA A 275 12.89 -19.23 15.33
CA ALA A 275 11.64 -19.00 14.61
C ALA A 275 11.69 -17.76 13.70
N GLN A 276 12.35 -16.68 14.13
CA GLN A 276 12.50 -15.48 13.30
C GLN A 276 13.39 -15.72 12.09
N VAL A 277 14.52 -16.42 12.28
CA VAL A 277 15.43 -16.77 11.18
C VAL A 277 14.75 -17.72 10.20
N GLN A 278 14.14 -18.80 10.68
CA GLN A 278 13.41 -19.74 9.82
C GLN A 278 12.24 -19.05 9.09
N ALA A 279 11.50 -18.15 9.73
CA ALA A 279 10.44 -17.41 9.04
C ALA A 279 10.98 -16.56 7.88
N ALA A 280 12.11 -15.88 8.06
CA ALA A 280 12.75 -15.12 6.99
C ALA A 280 13.28 -16.02 5.87
N GLU A 281 13.85 -17.18 6.20
CA GLU A 281 14.30 -18.16 5.21
C GLU A 281 13.13 -18.75 4.41
N LEU A 282 12.03 -19.09 5.07
CA LEU A 282 10.83 -19.62 4.42
C LEU A 282 10.16 -18.59 3.51
N GLU A 283 10.13 -17.33 3.92
CA GLU A 283 9.65 -16.23 3.08
C GLU A 283 10.55 -16.07 1.85
N ALA A 284 11.88 -16.07 2.03
CA ALA A 284 12.82 -15.98 0.92
C ALA A 284 12.67 -17.15 -0.07
N GLN A 285 12.45 -18.38 0.43
CA GLN A 285 12.16 -19.55 -0.41
C GLN A 285 10.84 -19.41 -1.16
N HIS A 286 9.78 -18.91 -0.51
CA HIS A 286 8.49 -18.68 -1.18
C HIS A 286 8.62 -17.63 -2.27
N ILE A 287 9.32 -16.52 -2.01
CA ILE A 287 9.63 -15.49 -3.01
C ILE A 287 10.41 -16.10 -4.20
N ALA A 288 11.41 -16.94 -3.94
CA ALA A 288 12.17 -17.61 -5.00
C ALA A 288 11.28 -18.52 -5.88
N ARG A 289 10.36 -19.28 -5.26
CA ARG A 289 9.34 -20.07 -5.99
C ARG A 289 8.46 -19.22 -6.86
N MET A 290 7.94 -18.11 -6.31
CA MET A 290 7.07 -17.20 -7.06
C MET A 290 7.80 -16.56 -8.24
N ARG A 291 9.06 -16.14 -8.05
CA ARG A 291 9.90 -15.60 -9.13
C ARG A 291 10.16 -16.59 -10.26
N ALA A 292 10.23 -17.89 -9.96
CA ALA A 292 10.35 -18.90 -11.00
C ALA A 292 9.11 -18.97 -11.93
N LEU A 293 7.96 -18.45 -11.49
CA LEU A 293 6.72 -18.36 -12.27
C LEU A 293 6.62 -17.09 -13.12
N ASP A 294 7.48 -16.10 -12.89
CA ASP A 294 7.43 -14.81 -13.58
C ASP A 294 7.50 -14.95 -15.11
N PRO A 295 8.37 -15.80 -15.70
CA PRO A 295 8.38 -15.97 -17.16
C PRO A 295 7.05 -16.50 -17.71
N LEU A 296 6.37 -17.40 -16.98
CA LEU A 296 5.05 -17.91 -17.35
C LEU A 296 3.99 -16.82 -17.27
N ARG A 297 4.04 -15.98 -16.23
CA ARG A 297 3.15 -14.83 -16.06
C ARG A 297 3.31 -13.81 -17.18
N ILE A 298 4.56 -13.49 -17.56
CA ILE A 298 4.87 -12.55 -18.66
C ILE A 298 4.35 -13.10 -19.99
N GLU A 299 4.61 -14.38 -20.29
CA GLU A 299 4.12 -15.03 -21.51
C GLU A 299 2.58 -15.06 -21.55
N LEU A 300 1.92 -15.32 -20.42
CA LEU A 300 0.47 -15.26 -20.31
C LEU A 300 -0.06 -13.85 -20.61
N ILE A 301 0.50 -12.81 -19.97
CA ILE A 301 0.11 -11.41 -20.20
C ILE A 301 0.26 -11.03 -21.68
N ALA A 302 1.39 -11.40 -22.29
CA ALA A 302 1.65 -11.11 -23.70
C ALA A 302 0.60 -11.75 -24.62
N ARG A 303 0.20 -13.00 -24.33
CA ARG A 303 -0.80 -13.71 -25.14
C ARG A 303 -2.23 -13.22 -24.90
N GLU A 304 -2.56 -12.87 -23.66
CA GLU A 304 -3.87 -12.25 -23.36
C GLU A 304 -4.02 -10.91 -24.08
N ARG A 305 -2.94 -10.11 -24.15
CA ARG A 305 -2.90 -8.88 -24.96
C ARG A 305 -3.11 -9.15 -26.44
N GLU A 306 -2.41 -10.13 -26.99
CA GLU A 306 -2.54 -10.49 -28.40
C GLU A 306 -3.95 -10.97 -28.73
N GLN A 307 -4.54 -11.83 -27.89
CA GLN A 307 -5.92 -12.29 -28.05
C GLN A 307 -6.91 -11.13 -27.95
N LEU A 308 -6.71 -10.22 -26.99
CA LEU A 308 -7.54 -9.01 -26.85
C LEU A 308 -7.47 -8.13 -28.10
N SER A 309 -6.27 -7.94 -28.67
CA SER A 309 -6.10 -7.19 -29.92
C SER A 309 -6.91 -7.82 -31.05
N ARG A 310 -6.81 -9.14 -31.24
CA ARG A 310 -7.57 -9.86 -32.27
C ARG A 310 -9.09 -9.77 -32.06
N HIS A 311 -9.57 -9.98 -30.84
CA HIS A 311 -10.99 -9.83 -30.53
C HIS A 311 -11.49 -8.39 -30.73
N THR A 312 -10.65 -7.40 -30.44
CA THR A 312 -10.99 -5.99 -30.66
C THR A 312 -11.13 -5.69 -32.17
N ASP A 313 -10.21 -6.18 -33.00
CA ASP A 313 -10.28 -6.06 -34.46
C ASP A 313 -11.51 -6.77 -35.05
N GLU A 314 -11.83 -7.97 -34.55
CA GLU A 314 -13.03 -8.71 -34.94
C GLU A 314 -14.31 -7.97 -34.55
N MET A 315 -14.39 -7.48 -33.31
CA MET A 315 -15.53 -6.70 -32.84
C MET A 315 -15.72 -5.43 -33.66
N ALA A 316 -14.64 -4.70 -33.97
CA ALA A 316 -14.71 -3.49 -34.79
C ALA A 316 -15.33 -3.76 -36.17
N ARG A 317 -15.08 -4.94 -36.76
CA ARG A 317 -15.68 -5.34 -38.04
C ARG A 317 -17.14 -5.74 -37.92
N GLN A 318 -17.52 -6.41 -36.82
CA GLN A 318 -18.89 -6.91 -36.61
C GLN A 318 -19.84 -5.85 -36.04
N LEU A 319 -19.30 -4.77 -35.45
CA LEU A 319 -20.05 -3.71 -34.77
C LEU A 319 -21.29 -3.21 -35.54
N PRO A 320 -21.22 -2.91 -36.86
CA PRO A 320 -22.38 -2.38 -37.59
C PRO A 320 -23.54 -3.37 -37.73
N THR A 321 -23.29 -4.67 -37.53
CA THR A 321 -24.29 -5.75 -37.68
C THR A 321 -24.93 -6.18 -36.36
N MET A 322 -24.34 -5.77 -35.23
CA MET A 322 -24.82 -6.09 -33.88
C MET A 322 -25.91 -5.12 -33.44
N ASP A 323 -26.84 -5.58 -32.59
CA ASP A 323 -27.73 -4.69 -31.88
C ASP A 323 -27.00 -3.91 -30.77
N LEU A 324 -27.58 -2.80 -30.30
CA LEU A 324 -26.94 -1.94 -29.30
C LEU A 324 -26.64 -2.64 -27.97
N VAL A 325 -27.46 -3.62 -27.56
CA VAL A 325 -27.25 -4.34 -26.30
C VAL A 325 -26.00 -5.20 -26.43
N GLN A 326 -25.89 -5.97 -27.52
CA GLN A 326 -24.71 -6.76 -27.84
C GLN A 326 -23.47 -5.89 -28.00
N GLN A 327 -23.56 -4.77 -28.71
CA GLN A 327 -22.42 -3.85 -28.86
C GLN A 327 -21.93 -3.34 -27.50
N ARG A 328 -22.85 -3.00 -26.59
CA ARG A 328 -22.53 -2.53 -25.24
C ARG A 328 -21.88 -3.63 -24.40
N GLU A 329 -22.43 -4.84 -24.40
CA GLU A 329 -21.88 -5.98 -23.66
C GLU A 329 -20.46 -6.32 -24.13
N GLN A 330 -20.25 -6.38 -25.45
CA GLN A 330 -18.94 -6.65 -26.04
C GLN A 330 -17.92 -5.54 -25.72
N PHE A 331 -18.32 -4.27 -25.83
CA PHE A 331 -17.46 -3.13 -25.47
C PHE A 331 -17.01 -3.22 -24.01
N LEU A 332 -17.95 -3.44 -23.08
CA LEU A 332 -17.65 -3.58 -21.66
C LEU A 332 -16.75 -4.80 -21.40
N GLY A 333 -16.98 -5.91 -22.09
CA GLY A 333 -16.15 -7.11 -22.01
C GLY A 333 -14.69 -6.87 -22.43
N LEU A 334 -14.47 -6.16 -23.54
CA LEU A 334 -13.12 -5.79 -24.00
C LEU A 334 -12.44 -4.84 -23.01
N ALA A 335 -13.14 -3.79 -22.56
CA ALA A 335 -12.61 -2.83 -21.60
C ALA A 335 -12.22 -3.48 -20.26
N TYR A 336 -13.07 -4.38 -19.75
CA TYR A 336 -12.78 -5.15 -18.54
C TYR A 336 -11.58 -6.08 -18.72
N THR A 337 -11.48 -6.74 -19.87
CA THR A 337 -10.36 -7.65 -20.18
C THR A 337 -9.03 -6.89 -20.20
N LEU A 338 -8.96 -5.71 -20.83
CA LEU A 338 -7.75 -4.87 -20.77
C LEU A 338 -7.41 -4.49 -19.33
N GLY A 339 -8.41 -4.04 -18.56
CA GLY A 339 -8.21 -3.67 -17.15
C GLY A 339 -7.67 -4.83 -16.30
N LYS A 340 -8.12 -6.07 -16.55
CA LYS A 340 -7.62 -7.28 -15.88
C LYS A 340 -6.15 -7.54 -16.23
N ILE A 341 -5.77 -7.46 -17.51
CA ILE A 341 -4.38 -7.61 -17.97
C ILE A 341 -3.49 -6.55 -17.29
N GLN A 342 -3.90 -5.28 -17.33
CA GLN A 342 -3.17 -4.16 -16.73
C GLN A 342 -3.01 -4.31 -15.21
N SER A 343 -4.01 -4.88 -14.53
CA SER A 343 -3.96 -5.17 -13.09
C SER A 343 -2.97 -6.29 -12.77
N LEU A 344 -3.02 -7.39 -13.53
CA LEU A 344 -2.09 -8.52 -13.38
C LEU A 344 -0.64 -8.09 -13.63
N GLU A 345 -0.38 -7.25 -14.62
CA GLU A 345 0.96 -6.74 -14.87
C GLU A 345 1.41 -5.75 -13.79
N ARG A 346 0.51 -4.89 -13.28
CA ARG A 346 0.82 -3.98 -12.17
C ARG A 346 1.20 -4.73 -10.90
N GLU A 347 0.45 -5.78 -10.55
CA GLU A 347 0.75 -6.63 -9.41
C GLU A 347 2.13 -7.29 -9.57
N HIS A 348 2.46 -7.79 -10.75
CA HIS A 348 3.78 -8.35 -11.05
C HIS A 348 4.91 -7.32 -10.83
N HIS A 349 4.77 -6.11 -11.39
CA HIS A 349 5.77 -5.07 -11.19
C HIS A 349 5.88 -4.63 -9.72
N GLN A 350 4.77 -4.61 -8.98
CA GLN A 350 4.78 -4.32 -7.54
C GLN A 350 5.50 -5.39 -6.74
N GLU A 351 5.36 -6.67 -7.10
CA GLU A 351 6.10 -7.78 -6.50
C GLU A 351 7.61 -7.57 -6.68
N ILE A 352 8.07 -7.33 -7.92
CA ILE A 352 9.48 -7.05 -8.22
C ILE A 352 9.98 -5.82 -7.45
N ALA A 353 9.17 -4.77 -7.38
CA ALA A 353 9.54 -3.51 -6.73
C ALA A 353 9.77 -3.63 -5.22
N ARG A 354 9.23 -4.65 -4.54
CA ARG A 354 9.45 -4.88 -3.11
C ARG A 354 10.88 -5.28 -2.77
N ASP A 355 11.60 -5.82 -3.74
CA ASP A 355 12.93 -6.39 -3.56
C ASP A 355 14.07 -5.43 -3.92
N VAL A 356 13.73 -4.21 -4.34
CA VAL A 356 14.66 -3.14 -4.67
C VAL A 356 14.55 -1.99 -3.67
N PRO A 357 15.64 -1.24 -3.44
CA PRO A 357 15.60 -0.04 -2.60
C PRO A 357 14.48 0.91 -3.04
N HIS A 358 13.79 1.53 -2.08
CA HIS A 358 12.57 2.32 -2.33
C HIS A 358 12.70 3.34 -3.47
N GLU A 359 13.80 4.07 -3.56
CA GLU A 359 14.04 5.06 -4.62
C GLU A 359 14.05 4.42 -6.02
N ARG A 360 14.71 3.26 -6.16
CA ARG A 360 14.73 2.48 -7.42
C ARG A 360 13.40 1.80 -7.71
N ALA A 361 12.70 1.36 -6.67
CA ALA A 361 11.37 0.77 -6.79
C ALA A 361 10.37 1.77 -7.40
N VAL A 362 10.41 3.03 -6.97
CA VAL A 362 9.53 4.10 -7.49
C VAL A 362 9.84 4.40 -8.96
N GLU A 363 11.12 4.51 -9.32
CA GLU A 363 11.55 4.73 -10.71
C GLU A 363 11.13 3.56 -11.62
N PHE A 364 11.42 2.33 -11.21
CA PHE A 364 11.01 1.11 -11.93
C PHE A 364 9.50 1.04 -12.16
N LEU A 365 8.68 1.27 -11.12
CA LEU A 365 7.23 1.23 -11.26
C LEU A 365 6.71 2.30 -12.22
N ARG A 366 7.34 3.48 -12.24
CA ARG A 366 6.99 4.57 -13.15
C ARG A 366 7.36 4.24 -14.59
N GLU A 367 8.55 3.70 -14.83
CA GLU A 367 9.01 3.27 -16.17
C GLU A 367 8.15 2.12 -16.70
N ALA A 368 7.83 1.15 -15.85
CA ALA A 368 6.97 0.03 -16.19
C ALA A 368 5.55 0.47 -16.53
N GLU A 369 5.00 1.45 -15.79
CA GLU A 369 3.71 2.06 -16.12
C GLU A 369 3.72 2.80 -17.46
N ALA A 370 4.77 3.58 -17.74
CA ALA A 370 4.91 4.28 -19.01
C ALA A 370 5.01 3.31 -20.20
N THR A 371 5.83 2.26 -20.06
CA THR A 371 6.01 1.21 -21.06
C THR A 371 4.70 0.48 -21.32
N ARG A 372 3.98 0.10 -20.26
CA ARG A 372 2.64 -0.50 -20.38
C ARG A 372 1.67 0.40 -21.13
N GLN A 373 1.60 1.68 -20.77
CA GLN A 373 0.71 2.63 -21.44
C GLN A 373 1.04 2.75 -22.93
N GLU A 374 2.31 2.72 -23.30
CA GLU A 374 2.73 2.75 -24.70
C GLU A 374 2.32 1.48 -25.46
N ILE A 375 2.53 0.30 -24.87
CA ILE A 375 2.16 -0.99 -25.46
C ILE A 375 0.64 -1.12 -25.62
N ASP A 376 -0.13 -0.76 -24.59
CA ASP A 376 -1.58 -0.93 -24.57
C ASP A 376 -2.32 0.17 -25.36
N ARG A 377 -1.66 1.28 -25.71
CA ARG A 377 -2.26 2.44 -26.38
C ARG A 377 -3.05 2.09 -27.64
N PRO A 378 -2.56 1.28 -28.59
CA PRO A 378 -3.30 0.98 -29.82
C PRO A 378 -4.62 0.25 -29.54
N VAL A 379 -4.57 -0.76 -28.66
CA VAL A 379 -5.76 -1.54 -28.27
C VAL A 379 -6.73 -0.67 -27.47
N ALA A 380 -6.24 0.14 -26.53
CA ALA A 380 -7.08 1.08 -25.77
C ALA A 380 -7.78 2.11 -26.67
N GLN A 381 -7.10 2.63 -27.70
CA GLN A 381 -7.69 3.54 -28.68
C GLN A 381 -8.79 2.87 -29.51
N GLN A 382 -8.59 1.62 -29.95
CA GLN A 382 -9.60 0.86 -30.68
C GLN A 382 -10.82 0.55 -29.81
N ILE A 383 -10.63 0.09 -28.56
CA ILE A 383 -11.72 -0.14 -27.61
C ILE A 383 -12.46 1.18 -27.33
N GLY A 384 -11.73 2.29 -27.19
CA GLY A 384 -12.32 3.63 -27.06
C GLY A 384 -13.16 4.03 -28.28
N ALA A 385 -12.71 3.74 -29.50
CA ALA A 385 -13.44 4.02 -30.74
C ALA A 385 -14.73 3.18 -30.86
N ILE A 386 -14.68 1.92 -30.42
CA ILE A 386 -15.86 1.05 -30.29
C ILE A 386 -16.83 1.66 -29.26
N GLY A 387 -16.34 2.03 -28.08
CA GLY A 387 -17.15 2.69 -27.04
C GLY A 387 -17.78 3.99 -27.52
N ALA A 388 -17.04 4.79 -28.30
CA ALA A 388 -17.54 6.00 -28.94
C ALA A 388 -18.69 5.73 -29.92
N ALA A 389 -18.63 4.64 -30.69
CA ALA A 389 -19.73 4.24 -31.56
C ALA A 389 -20.96 3.80 -30.75
N VAL A 390 -20.76 3.02 -29.68
CA VAL A 390 -21.83 2.61 -28.74
C VAL A 390 -22.48 3.81 -28.07
N GLU A 391 -21.70 4.78 -27.57
CA GLU A 391 -22.20 5.98 -26.93
C GLU A 391 -22.95 6.90 -27.91
N ARG A 392 -22.52 6.98 -29.17
CA ARG A 392 -23.24 7.71 -30.23
C ARG A 392 -24.59 7.09 -30.53
N GLU A 393 -24.64 5.78 -30.73
CA GLU A 393 -25.88 5.06 -31.01
C GLU A 393 -26.83 5.13 -29.79
N THR A 394 -26.29 5.00 -28.57
CA THR A 394 -27.04 5.20 -27.33
C THR A 394 -27.64 6.61 -27.29
N ALA A 395 -26.83 7.65 -27.49
CA ALA A 395 -27.30 9.03 -27.50
C ALA A 395 -28.33 9.29 -28.62
N ALA A 396 -28.18 8.67 -29.79
CA ALA A 396 -29.14 8.78 -30.88
C ALA A 396 -30.50 8.17 -30.50
N ARG A 397 -30.51 6.97 -29.90
CA ARG A 397 -31.75 6.34 -29.41
C ARG A 397 -32.39 7.13 -28.28
N GLU A 398 -31.61 7.60 -27.33
CA GLU A 398 -32.07 8.45 -26.23
C GLU A 398 -32.70 9.76 -26.73
N ARG A 399 -32.10 10.40 -27.75
CA ARG A 399 -32.66 11.60 -28.39
C ARG A 399 -33.94 11.29 -29.16
N ALA A 400 -34.01 10.15 -29.85
CA ALA A 400 -35.21 9.72 -30.55
C ALA A 400 -36.37 9.45 -29.58
N GLU A 401 -36.09 8.80 -28.44
CA GLU A 401 -37.05 8.56 -27.36
C GLU A 401 -37.55 9.88 -26.74
N LEU A 402 -36.63 10.78 -26.38
CA LEU A 402 -36.98 12.11 -25.88
C LEU A 402 -37.80 12.92 -26.89
N SER A 403 -37.48 12.81 -28.18
CA SER A 403 -38.23 13.50 -29.23
C SER A 403 -39.65 12.95 -29.37
N ARG A 404 -39.82 11.62 -29.27
CA ARG A 404 -41.15 10.99 -29.24
C ARG A 404 -41.95 11.42 -28.01
N LEU A 405 -41.32 11.38 -26.83
CA LEU A 405 -41.94 11.84 -25.59
C LEU A 405 -42.32 13.33 -25.65
N ALA A 406 -41.49 14.18 -26.24
CA ALA A 406 -41.79 15.59 -26.42
C ALA A 406 -43.03 15.82 -27.29
N ILE A 407 -43.21 15.02 -28.35
CA ILE A 407 -44.42 15.04 -29.19
C ILE A 407 -45.64 14.58 -28.38
N GLU A 408 -45.52 13.53 -27.58
CA GLU A 408 -46.61 13.04 -26.71
C GLU A 408 -47.01 14.06 -25.64
N VAL A 409 -46.03 14.71 -24.99
CA VAL A 409 -46.26 15.80 -24.02
C VAL A 409 -46.93 16.99 -24.72
N ASN A 410 -46.49 17.35 -25.93
CA ASN A 410 -47.10 18.45 -26.70
C ASN A 410 -48.56 18.13 -27.04
N ARG A 411 -48.85 16.88 -27.43
CA ARG A 411 -50.20 16.40 -27.67
C ARG A 411 -51.08 16.51 -26.44
N GLU A 412 -50.64 15.98 -25.29
CA GLU A 412 -51.41 16.05 -24.04
C GLU A 412 -51.62 17.51 -23.59
N ARG A 413 -50.63 18.38 -23.78
CA ARG A 413 -50.78 19.82 -23.51
C ARG A 413 -51.90 20.44 -24.35
N LEU A 414 -51.97 20.16 -25.64
CA LEU A 414 -53.02 20.68 -26.54
C LEU A 414 -54.41 20.16 -26.12
N ILE A 415 -54.49 18.90 -25.69
CA ILE A 415 -55.73 18.31 -25.16
C ILE A 415 -56.16 19.03 -23.87
N VAL A 416 -55.23 19.28 -22.94
CA VAL A 416 -55.51 20.05 -21.71
C VAL A 416 -55.95 21.49 -22.02
N GLN A 417 -55.50 22.05 -23.13
CA GLN A 417 -55.90 23.38 -23.63
C GLN A 417 -57.26 23.38 -24.36
N GLY A 418 -57.96 22.24 -24.43
CA GLY A 418 -59.31 22.12 -24.98
C GLY A 418 -59.37 21.74 -26.46
N MET A 419 -58.27 21.32 -27.07
CA MET A 419 -58.24 20.83 -28.45
C MET A 419 -58.71 19.36 -28.53
N ASP A 420 -59.49 19.03 -29.56
CA ASP A 420 -59.93 17.66 -29.79
C ASP A 420 -58.74 16.69 -29.99
N PRO A 421 -58.80 15.44 -29.49
CA PRO A 421 -57.67 14.50 -29.51
C PRO A 421 -57.11 14.18 -30.91
N GLU A 422 -57.95 14.17 -31.94
CA GLU A 422 -57.50 13.94 -33.33
C GLU A 422 -56.78 15.15 -33.91
N GLN A 423 -57.27 16.36 -33.63
CA GLN A 423 -56.61 17.60 -34.03
C GLN A 423 -55.28 17.79 -33.27
N ALA A 424 -55.25 17.45 -31.98
CA ALA A 424 -54.05 17.50 -31.16
C ALA A 424 -52.95 16.55 -31.66
N ARG A 425 -53.30 15.36 -32.17
CA ARG A 425 -52.32 14.44 -32.80
C ARG A 425 -51.65 15.07 -34.03
N ALA A 426 -52.43 15.68 -34.91
CA ALA A 426 -51.91 16.31 -36.12
C ALA A 426 -51.06 17.55 -35.80
N GLN A 427 -51.48 18.37 -34.83
CA GLN A 427 -50.77 19.60 -34.46
C GLN A 427 -49.55 19.37 -33.57
N ALA A 428 -49.49 18.30 -32.77
CA ALA A 428 -48.36 18.03 -31.87
C ALA A 428 -47.02 17.84 -32.59
N VAL A 429 -47.03 17.42 -33.86
CA VAL A 429 -45.84 17.23 -34.71
C VAL A 429 -45.42 18.54 -35.39
N VAL A 430 -46.35 19.48 -35.57
CA VAL A 430 -46.14 20.73 -36.31
C VAL A 430 -45.78 21.88 -35.37
N LEU A 431 -46.39 21.91 -34.18
CA LEU A 431 -46.13 22.94 -33.18
C LEU A 431 -44.84 22.67 -32.41
N PRO A 432 -44.15 23.72 -31.92
CA PRO A 432 -42.91 23.57 -31.17
C PRO A 432 -43.13 22.70 -29.92
N ALA A 433 -42.49 21.53 -29.88
CA ALA A 433 -42.52 20.65 -28.71
C ALA A 433 -41.73 21.28 -27.55
N PRO A 434 -42.13 21.02 -26.29
CA PRO A 434 -41.39 21.52 -25.13
C PRO A 434 -39.99 20.88 -25.06
N LEU A 435 -39.01 21.66 -24.59
CA LEU A 435 -37.66 21.16 -24.33
C LEU A 435 -37.66 20.28 -23.08
N LEU A 436 -37.58 18.96 -23.27
CA LEU A 436 -37.49 17.98 -22.20
C LEU A 436 -36.04 17.79 -21.73
N ARG A 437 -35.86 17.43 -20.46
CA ARG A 437 -34.57 17.06 -19.86
C ARG A 437 -34.40 15.54 -19.88
N ASP A 438 -33.17 15.06 -19.75
CA ASP A 438 -32.91 13.62 -19.60
C ASP A 438 -33.64 12.99 -18.41
N SER A 439 -33.84 13.76 -17.33
CA SER A 439 -34.60 13.34 -16.14
C SER A 439 -36.10 13.17 -16.38
N ASP A 440 -36.61 13.62 -17.53
CA ASP A 440 -38.02 13.53 -17.89
C ASP A 440 -38.34 12.20 -18.60
N ARG A 441 -37.33 11.39 -18.97
CA ARG A 441 -37.53 10.08 -19.60
C ARG A 441 -38.26 9.10 -18.68
N GLY A 442 -39.16 8.31 -19.25
CA GLY A 442 -39.95 7.30 -18.52
C GLY A 442 -41.08 7.88 -17.65
N LYS A 443 -41.28 9.20 -17.62
CA LYS A 443 -42.40 9.84 -16.92
C LYS A 443 -43.67 9.86 -17.78
N ASP A 444 -44.83 9.84 -17.12
CA ASP A 444 -46.12 9.97 -17.80
C ASP A 444 -46.24 11.37 -18.46
N PRO A 445 -46.59 11.45 -19.77
CA PRO A 445 -46.77 12.72 -20.45
C PRO A 445 -47.69 13.72 -19.74
N ARG A 446 -48.75 13.26 -19.06
CA ARG A 446 -49.68 14.15 -18.33
C ARG A 446 -49.06 14.75 -17.09
N GLU A 447 -48.26 13.99 -16.36
CA GLU A 447 -47.49 14.49 -15.21
C GLU A 447 -46.46 15.53 -15.68
N LEU A 448 -45.78 15.26 -16.80
CA LEU A 448 -44.84 16.20 -17.41
C LEU A 448 -45.50 17.52 -17.81
N VAL A 449 -46.70 17.50 -18.38
CA VAL A 449 -47.43 18.75 -18.70
C VAL A 449 -47.64 19.61 -17.44
N ARG A 450 -47.98 19.00 -16.30
CA ARG A 450 -48.16 19.72 -15.03
C ARG A 450 -46.84 20.24 -14.47
N GLU A 451 -45.80 19.40 -14.48
CA GLU A 451 -44.47 19.80 -14.03
C GLU A 451 -43.91 20.97 -14.87
N ILE A 452 -44.05 20.91 -16.20
CA ILE A 452 -43.60 21.98 -17.09
C ILE A 452 -44.38 23.26 -16.82
N ALA A 453 -45.71 23.19 -16.70
CA ALA A 453 -46.53 24.36 -16.36
C ALA A 453 -46.16 24.95 -14.98
N GLN A 454 -45.84 24.13 -13.99
CA GLN A 454 -45.38 24.58 -12.68
C GLN A 454 -44.00 25.25 -12.78
N ARG A 455 -43.04 24.61 -13.46
CA ARG A 455 -41.70 25.17 -13.70
C ARG A 455 -41.78 26.51 -14.44
N ASP A 456 -42.65 26.63 -15.44
CA ASP A 456 -42.85 27.87 -16.21
C ASP A 456 -43.44 28.99 -15.34
N ARG A 457 -44.39 28.67 -14.45
CA ARG A 457 -44.93 29.63 -13.47
C ARG A 457 -43.86 30.07 -12.49
N GLU A 458 -43.10 29.14 -11.92
CA GLU A 458 -41.99 29.43 -11.01
C GLU A 458 -40.92 30.30 -11.70
N HIS A 459 -40.60 30.01 -12.96
CA HIS A 459 -39.69 30.82 -13.76
C HIS A 459 -40.23 32.21 -14.07
N SER A 460 -41.53 32.35 -14.36
CA SER A 460 -42.17 33.65 -14.57
C SER A 460 -42.11 34.50 -13.30
N LEU A 461 -42.49 33.93 -12.16
CA LEU A 461 -42.43 34.60 -10.86
C LEU A 461 -41.00 34.99 -10.47
N ALA A 462 -40.02 34.11 -10.74
CA ALA A 462 -38.61 34.42 -10.50
C ALA A 462 -38.10 35.55 -11.41
N ARG A 463 -38.53 35.57 -12.69
CA ARG A 463 -38.21 36.65 -13.63
C ARG A 463 -38.84 37.96 -13.20
N GLU A 464 -40.12 37.96 -12.85
CA GLU A 464 -40.84 39.13 -12.33
C GLU A 464 -40.14 39.73 -11.11
N ARG A 465 -39.82 38.91 -10.10
CA ARG A 465 -39.03 39.33 -8.94
C ARG A 465 -37.66 39.90 -9.32
N ALA A 466 -36.96 39.27 -10.26
CA ALA A 466 -35.66 39.75 -10.72
C ALA A 466 -35.77 41.10 -11.46
N THR A 467 -36.82 41.28 -12.28
CA THR A 467 -37.12 42.56 -12.95
C THR A 467 -37.51 43.63 -11.94
N GLU A 468 -38.35 43.33 -10.95
CA GLU A 468 -38.74 44.25 -9.88
C GLU A 468 -37.53 44.68 -9.05
N GLN A 469 -36.66 43.75 -8.67
CA GLN A 469 -35.41 44.07 -7.97
C GLN A 469 -34.48 44.95 -8.81
N ARG A 470 -34.49 44.79 -10.14
CA ARG A 470 -33.66 45.59 -11.06
C ARG A 470 -34.24 46.99 -11.25
N VAL A 471 -35.57 47.12 -11.36
CA VAL A 471 -36.28 48.40 -11.36
C VAL A 471 -36.05 49.15 -10.05
N ALA A 472 -36.22 48.49 -8.91
CA ALA A 472 -35.97 49.07 -7.58
C ALA A 472 -34.52 49.57 -7.43
N ARG A 473 -33.54 48.83 -7.96
CA ARG A 473 -32.13 49.28 -7.99
C ARG A 473 -31.90 50.52 -8.85
N LEU A 474 -32.60 50.65 -9.98
CA LEU A 474 -32.49 51.82 -10.86
C LEU A 474 -33.18 53.04 -10.25
N VAL A 475 -34.34 52.84 -9.62
CA VAL A 475 -35.05 53.89 -8.87
C VAL A 475 -34.21 54.40 -7.69
N ALA A 476 -33.59 53.50 -6.93
CA ALA A 476 -32.68 53.87 -5.83
C ALA A 476 -31.45 54.68 -6.31
N ARG A 477 -31.12 54.63 -7.60
CA ARG A 477 -30.04 55.40 -8.23
C ARG A 477 -30.52 56.71 -8.86
N GLY A 478 -31.77 57.12 -8.59
CA GLY A 478 -32.34 58.40 -9.03
C GLY A 478 -33.00 58.37 -10.41
N VAL A 479 -33.21 57.19 -11.01
CA VAL A 479 -33.97 57.07 -12.27
C VAL A 479 -35.47 57.10 -11.95
N PRO A 480 -36.28 57.99 -12.57
CA PRO A 480 -37.73 57.97 -12.42
C PRO A 480 -38.32 56.59 -12.72
N GLU A 481 -39.28 56.13 -11.93
CA GLU A 481 -39.78 54.75 -11.97
C GLU A 481 -40.27 54.34 -13.37
N ASP A 482 -40.97 55.23 -14.06
CA ASP A 482 -41.48 54.98 -15.41
C ASP A 482 -40.33 54.73 -16.42
N HIS A 483 -39.21 55.45 -16.27
CA HIS A 483 -38.01 55.23 -17.07
C HIS A 483 -37.25 53.96 -16.66
N ALA A 484 -37.18 53.65 -15.36
CA ALA A 484 -36.54 52.44 -14.86
C ALA A 484 -37.25 51.16 -15.36
N ARG A 485 -38.59 51.17 -15.37
CA ARG A 485 -39.42 50.10 -15.95
C ARG A 485 -39.19 49.96 -17.45
N ALA A 486 -39.17 51.07 -18.20
CA ALA A 486 -38.91 51.07 -19.64
C ALA A 486 -37.52 50.50 -19.99
N VAL A 487 -36.47 50.87 -19.24
CA VAL A 487 -35.09 50.39 -19.45
C VAL A 487 -34.97 48.87 -19.20
N VAL A 488 -35.62 48.36 -18.15
CA VAL A 488 -35.60 46.92 -17.83
C VAL A 488 -36.39 46.11 -18.86
N LEU A 489 -37.48 46.67 -19.41
CA LEU A 489 -38.27 46.05 -20.49
C LEU A 489 -37.49 45.95 -21.82
N VAL A 490 -36.67 46.95 -22.17
CA VAL A 490 -35.88 46.95 -23.42
C VAL A 490 -34.60 46.10 -23.29
N GLN A 491 -34.06 45.91 -22.09
CA GLN A 491 -32.91 45.04 -21.82
C GLN A 491 -33.32 43.64 -21.34
N LEU A 492 -34.15 42.93 -22.12
CA LEU A 492 -34.29 41.49 -21.93
C LEU A 492 -32.95 40.82 -22.25
N PRO A 493 -32.39 39.98 -21.35
CA PRO A 493 -31.10 39.36 -21.60
C PRO A 493 -31.25 38.36 -22.76
N SER A 494 -30.56 38.63 -23.87
CA SER A 494 -30.17 37.55 -24.77
C SER A 494 -29.33 36.55 -23.96
N PRO A 495 -29.55 35.23 -24.08
CA PRO A 495 -28.67 34.27 -23.42
C PRO A 495 -27.23 34.52 -23.89
N PRO A 496 -26.25 34.55 -22.98
CA PRO A 496 -24.89 34.91 -23.35
C PRO A 496 -24.34 33.92 -24.39
N PRO A 497 -23.69 34.41 -25.46
CA PRO A 497 -23.06 33.55 -26.45
C PRO A 497 -21.91 32.80 -25.76
N GLY A 498 -22.10 31.49 -25.55
CA GLY A 498 -21.14 30.63 -24.83
C GLY A 498 -21.75 29.38 -24.18
N GLN A 499 -23.06 29.36 -23.91
CA GLN A 499 -23.71 28.21 -23.27
C GLN A 499 -23.76 26.92 -24.11
N ARG A 500 -23.59 26.99 -25.44
CA ARG A 500 -23.63 25.80 -26.31
C ARG A 500 -22.35 24.97 -26.25
N GLN A 501 -21.20 25.57 -25.95
CA GLN A 501 -19.95 24.83 -25.75
C GLN A 501 -19.90 24.18 -24.36
N SER A 502 -20.44 24.84 -23.33
CA SER A 502 -20.45 24.28 -21.97
C SER A 502 -21.42 23.10 -21.80
N SER A 503 -22.49 23.01 -22.60
CA SER A 503 -23.41 21.85 -22.55
C SER A 503 -22.80 20.59 -23.17
N ARG A 504 -22.03 20.72 -24.27
CA ARG A 504 -21.37 19.59 -24.94
C ARG A 504 -20.29 18.95 -24.06
N ASN A 505 -19.45 19.77 -23.43
CA ASN A 505 -18.41 19.27 -22.53
C ASN A 505 -19.02 18.58 -21.30
N ARG A 506 -20.14 19.10 -20.75
CA ARG A 506 -20.85 18.46 -19.64
C ARG A 506 -21.47 17.11 -20.00
N GLU A 507 -21.88 16.90 -21.25
CA GLU A 507 -22.39 15.58 -21.69
C GLU A 507 -21.28 14.53 -21.77
N ALA A 508 -20.11 14.90 -22.30
CA ALA A 508 -18.94 14.03 -22.32
C ALA A 508 -18.45 13.74 -20.89
N GLU A 509 -18.31 14.75 -20.03
CA GLU A 509 -17.90 14.58 -18.62
C GLU A 509 -18.84 13.61 -17.86
N ARG A 510 -20.16 13.70 -18.09
CA ARG A 510 -21.13 12.77 -17.49
C ARG A 510 -21.01 11.36 -18.05
N ALA A 511 -20.77 11.22 -19.35
CA ALA A 511 -20.57 9.91 -19.96
C ALA A 511 -19.28 9.26 -19.44
N GLU A 512 -18.19 10.01 -19.37
CA GLU A 512 -16.92 9.58 -18.79
C GLU A 512 -17.11 9.13 -17.34
N ALA A 513 -17.76 9.94 -16.50
CA ALA A 513 -18.05 9.59 -15.11
C ALA A 513 -18.82 8.27 -14.97
N ARG A 514 -19.86 8.04 -15.79
CA ARG A 514 -20.63 6.78 -15.78
C ARG A 514 -19.78 5.58 -16.20
N LEU A 515 -18.91 5.73 -17.19
CA LEU A 515 -18.02 4.66 -17.65
C LEU A 515 -16.95 4.34 -16.60
N LEU A 516 -16.43 5.37 -15.91
CA LEU A 516 -15.54 5.20 -14.77
C LEU A 516 -16.22 4.48 -13.60
N GLU A 517 -17.48 4.82 -13.28
CA GLU A 517 -18.30 4.12 -12.27
C GLU A 517 -18.52 2.63 -12.63
N GLN A 518 -18.52 2.29 -13.91
CA GLN A 518 -18.60 0.91 -14.41
C GLN A 518 -17.24 0.18 -14.38
N GLY A 519 -16.18 0.83 -13.86
CA GLY A 519 -14.85 0.24 -13.72
C GLY A 519 -14.01 0.25 -15.01
N ILE A 520 -14.38 1.07 -16.00
CA ILE A 520 -13.62 1.21 -17.25
C ILE A 520 -12.37 2.07 -17.01
N ALA A 521 -11.25 1.68 -17.62
CA ALA A 521 -10.01 2.44 -17.55
C ALA A 521 -10.18 3.89 -18.04
N PRO A 522 -9.58 4.91 -17.38
CA PRO A 522 -9.81 6.31 -17.70
C PRO A 522 -9.55 6.69 -19.16
N GLU A 523 -8.49 6.15 -19.78
CA GLU A 523 -8.17 6.38 -21.18
C GLU A 523 -9.26 5.91 -22.17
N ILE A 524 -9.87 4.75 -21.90
CA ILE A 524 -10.97 4.20 -22.70
C ILE A 524 -12.25 4.99 -22.43
N ALA A 525 -12.55 5.25 -21.16
CA ALA A 525 -13.75 5.97 -20.74
C ALA A 525 -13.80 7.37 -21.37
N ARG A 526 -12.67 8.09 -21.35
CA ARG A 526 -12.54 9.40 -21.97
C ARG A 526 -12.71 9.34 -23.49
N ALA A 527 -12.02 8.42 -24.17
CA ALA A 527 -12.14 8.28 -25.63
C ALA A 527 -13.57 7.93 -26.07
N ALA A 528 -14.24 7.04 -25.35
CA ALA A 528 -15.64 6.69 -25.60
C ALA A 528 -16.59 7.86 -25.34
N ALA A 529 -16.39 8.61 -24.25
CA ALA A 529 -17.20 9.74 -23.87
C ALA A 529 -17.06 10.94 -24.81
N GLU A 530 -15.84 11.25 -25.28
CA GLU A 530 -15.58 12.28 -26.29
C GLU A 530 -16.33 11.95 -27.59
N GLY A 531 -16.40 10.67 -27.96
CA GLY A 531 -17.15 10.20 -29.11
C GLY A 531 -18.66 10.43 -29.07
N ARG A 532 -19.26 10.61 -27.88
CA ARG A 532 -20.69 10.91 -27.69
C ARG A 532 -21.10 12.24 -28.33
N ILE A 533 -20.15 13.16 -28.52
CA ILE A 533 -20.39 14.44 -29.19
C ILE A 533 -20.35 14.20 -30.70
N PRO A 534 -21.45 14.42 -31.45
CA PRO A 534 -21.41 14.32 -32.90
C PRO A 534 -20.45 15.38 -33.45
N GLU A 535 -19.56 14.98 -34.37
CA GLU A 535 -18.73 15.93 -35.11
C GLU A 535 -19.63 17.00 -35.74
N PRO A 536 -19.29 18.30 -35.57
CA PRO A 536 -20.03 19.34 -36.27
C PRO A 536 -19.92 19.07 -37.79
N PRO A 537 -21.01 19.20 -38.56
CA PRO A 537 -20.92 19.05 -40.00
C PRO A 537 -19.87 20.04 -40.53
N PRO A 538 -19.07 19.66 -41.55
CA PRO A 538 -18.08 20.56 -42.12
C PRO A 538 -18.78 21.85 -42.53
N VAL A 539 -18.29 22.97 -42.01
CA VAL A 539 -18.81 24.30 -42.35
C VAL A 539 -18.48 24.53 -43.81
N VAL A 540 -19.43 24.28 -44.70
CA VAL A 540 -19.37 24.76 -46.08
C VAL A 540 -19.53 26.27 -46.01
N THR A 541 -18.41 27.00 -45.94
CA THR A 541 -18.41 28.44 -46.16
C THR A 541 -18.83 28.69 -47.60
N ARG A 542 -20.13 28.90 -47.83
CA ARG A 542 -20.61 29.57 -49.04
C ARG A 542 -20.05 30.98 -49.02
N GLY A 543 -19.01 31.20 -49.83
CA GLY A 543 -18.50 32.54 -50.10
C GLY A 543 -19.64 33.41 -50.63
N HIS A 544 -19.82 34.57 -49.99
CA HIS A 544 -20.58 35.66 -50.56
C HIS A 544 -19.79 36.19 -51.76
N GLU A 545 -20.14 35.76 -52.97
CA GLU A 545 -19.75 36.48 -54.18
C GLU A 545 -20.82 37.55 -54.47
N SER A 546 -20.38 38.81 -54.41
CA SER A 546 -21.11 39.97 -54.91
C SER A 546 -21.38 39.82 -56.42
N PRO A 547 -22.56 40.23 -56.91
CA PRO A 547 -22.81 40.26 -58.34
C PRO A 547 -22.21 41.53 -58.93
N GLY A 548 -21.28 41.38 -59.88
CA GLY A 548 -20.90 42.49 -60.78
C GLY A 548 -19.40 42.63 -61.02
N HIS A 549 -18.88 41.94 -62.02
CA HIS A 549 -18.44 42.55 -63.29
C HIS A 549 -17.76 41.49 -64.14
N GLY A 550 -18.05 41.55 -65.45
CA GLY A 550 -17.66 40.52 -66.39
C GLY A 550 -16.17 40.49 -66.66
N ARG A 551 -15.71 39.33 -67.12
CA ARG A 551 -15.18 39.12 -68.47
C ARG A 551 -14.72 37.67 -68.59
N GLU A 552 -15.38 36.98 -69.51
CA GLU A 552 -14.76 36.34 -70.67
C GLU A 552 -13.42 35.58 -70.52
N LEU A 553 -13.44 34.40 -71.15
CA LEU A 553 -12.32 33.57 -71.63
C LEU A 553 -11.69 32.68 -70.55
N GLY A 554 -11.46 31.38 -70.75
CA GLY A 554 -11.46 30.55 -71.93
C GLY A 554 -10.61 29.32 -71.60
N ILE A 555 -11.13 28.14 -71.93
CA ILE A 555 -10.45 26.96 -72.47
C ILE A 555 -9.00 26.65 -72.02
N TYR A 556 -8.80 25.44 -71.46
CA TYR A 556 -7.82 24.38 -71.82
C TYR A 556 -7.49 23.59 -70.54
N ARG A 557 -7.96 22.34 -70.37
CA ARG A 557 -7.43 21.06 -70.88
C ARG A 557 -5.95 20.79 -70.56
N ASP A 558 -5.78 19.67 -69.85
CA ASP A 558 -4.65 18.73 -69.79
C ASP A 558 -3.33 19.18 -69.12
N ARG A 559 -3.07 18.58 -67.95
CA ARG A 559 -2.11 17.46 -67.81
C ARG A 559 -2.31 16.69 -66.52
#